data_AF-A0A8D2L6D9-F1
#
_entry.id   AF-A0A8D2L6D9-F1
#
_cell.length_a   1.000
_cell.length_b   1.000
_cell.length_c   1.000
_cell.angle_alpha   90.00
_cell.angle_beta   90.00
_cell.angle_gamma   90.00
#
_symmetry.space_group_name_H-M   'P 1'
#
loop_
_entity.id
_entity.type
_entity.pdbx_description
1 polymer ?
#
loop_
_entity_poly.entity_id
_entity_poly.type
_entity_poly.pdbx_seq_one_letter_code
_entity_poly.pdbx_strand_id
1 'polypeptide(L)'
;MSCFPCFIVLSCELLPTTKPNQTELRVERFEVSLIDLPGGQQSWRTWKDHYGLAHGIIFVLDSSDVAKMDEAKKTLSRVLGHPKVSGKPLLLLANKQDKGESLLPSEVIECLSLEQLVNESKSLCRIEPCSATKRLPKIQCWSIVQGIHWLLRTIAVNYGTLCGRIQEDDPERQASAEQERMEKAQRARSGPQGDRQKKEKPQSCPRIFLHR
;
A
#
# COMPACT_ATOMS: atom_id res chain seq x y z
N MET A 1 16.95 -2.78 -15.44
CA MET A 1 15.50 -2.97 -15.22
C MET A 1 15.34 -4.31 -14.53
N SER A 2 15.42 -4.31 -13.19
CA SER A 2 15.48 -5.50 -12.36
C SER A 2 14.08 -6.12 -12.24
N CYS A 3 13.96 -7.33 -12.80
CA CYS A 3 12.77 -8.16 -12.76
C CYS A 3 12.73 -8.83 -11.37
N PHE A 4 11.94 -8.26 -10.47
CA PHE A 4 11.63 -8.85 -9.18
C PHE A 4 10.16 -8.59 -8.87
N PRO A 5 9.49 -9.48 -8.10
CA PRO A 5 8.07 -9.36 -7.85
C PRO A 5 7.73 -8.05 -7.12
N CYS A 6 6.84 -7.26 -7.71
CA CYS A 6 6.21 -6.11 -7.05
C CYS A 6 5.26 -6.63 -5.97
N PHE A 7 5.44 -6.13 -4.76
CA PHE A 7 4.59 -6.42 -3.60
C PHE A 7 3.69 -5.22 -3.39
N ILE A 8 2.38 -5.37 -3.54
CA ILE A 8 1.45 -4.28 -3.25
C ILE A 8 0.70 -4.61 -1.97
N VAL A 9 0.94 -3.82 -0.93
CA VAL A 9 0.19 -3.87 0.32
C VAL A 9 -1.04 -2.97 0.19
N LEU A 10 -2.22 -3.57 0.35
CA LEU A 10 -3.47 -2.84 0.50
C LEU A 10 -3.66 -2.45 1.96
N SER A 11 -3.50 -1.17 2.29
CA SER A 11 -3.94 -0.60 3.57
C SER A 11 -5.18 0.25 3.35
N CYS A 12 -6.22 0.06 4.16
CA CYS A 12 -7.47 0.81 4.06
C CYS A 12 -7.65 1.62 5.34
N GLU A 13 -6.97 2.77 5.46
CA GLU A 13 -7.28 3.78 6.49
C GLU A 13 -7.04 5.22 6.00
N LEU A 14 -7.96 6.09 6.40
CA LEU A 14 -8.11 7.53 6.13
C LEU A 14 -7.17 8.39 7.03
N LEU A 15 -5.90 8.61 6.68
CA LEU A 15 -5.09 9.72 7.25
C LEU A 15 -3.97 10.16 6.28
N PRO A 16 -3.67 11.47 6.19
CA PRO A 16 -2.69 11.98 5.25
C PRO A 16 -1.28 11.84 5.82
N THR A 17 -0.40 11.11 5.13
CA THR A 17 1.03 11.45 5.07
C THR A 17 1.71 10.72 3.91
N THR A 18 2.36 11.50 3.05
CA THR A 18 3.21 11.07 1.95
C THR A 18 4.46 10.32 2.44
N LYS A 19 4.57 9.03 2.10
CA LYS A 19 5.82 8.26 2.08
C LYS A 19 6.14 7.86 0.63
N PRO A 20 7.42 7.79 0.21
CA PRO A 20 7.76 7.46 -1.17
C PRO A 20 7.19 6.07 -1.56
N ASN A 21 6.48 6.01 -2.69
CA ASN A 21 5.81 4.85 -3.30
C ASN A 21 4.47 4.37 -2.70
N GLN A 22 3.83 5.15 -1.83
CA GLN A 22 2.42 4.92 -1.46
C GLN A 22 1.49 5.66 -2.44
N THR A 23 0.56 4.93 -3.06
CA THR A 23 -0.47 5.49 -3.94
C THR A 23 -1.84 5.28 -3.31
N GLU A 24 -2.53 6.38 -3.02
CA GLU A 24 -3.93 6.35 -2.60
C GLU A 24 -4.83 6.39 -3.83
N LEU A 25 -5.84 5.53 -3.86
CA LEU A 25 -6.78 5.44 -4.96
C LEU A 25 -8.18 5.13 -4.45
N ARG A 26 -9.17 5.70 -5.13
CA ARG A 26 -10.58 5.42 -4.91
C ARG A 26 -11.06 4.44 -5.97
N VAL A 27 -11.42 3.23 -5.56
CA VAL A 27 -12.02 2.21 -6.44
C VAL A 27 -13.45 1.99 -5.98
N GLU A 28 -14.40 2.44 -6.80
CA GLU A 28 -15.83 2.47 -6.45
C GLU A 28 -16.08 3.21 -5.12
N ARG A 29 -16.46 2.46 -4.09
CA ARG A 29 -16.76 2.92 -2.72
C ARG A 29 -15.61 2.70 -1.75
N PHE A 30 -14.50 2.11 -2.20
CA PHE A 30 -13.35 1.79 -1.36
C PHE A 30 -12.27 2.85 -1.53
N GLU A 31 -11.67 3.23 -0.40
CA GLU A 31 -10.45 4.02 -0.35
C GLU A 31 -9.29 3.09 -0.05
N VAL A 32 -8.30 3.11 -0.93
CA VAL A 32 -7.30 2.05 -1.01
C VAL A 32 -5.93 2.69 -1.03
N SER A 33 -5.08 2.33 -0.09
CA SER A 33 -3.65 2.62 -0.17
C SER A 33 -2.93 1.42 -0.76
N LEU A 34 -2.25 1.62 -1.88
CA LEU A 34 -1.27 0.69 -2.44
C LEU A 34 0.12 1.11 -2.00
N ILE A 35 0.89 0.19 -1.42
CA ILE A 35 2.31 0.42 -1.13
C ILE A 35 3.13 -0.51 -2.02
N ASP A 36 3.84 0.06 -3.00
CA ASP A 36 4.75 -0.71 -3.87
C ASP A 36 6.10 -0.92 -3.15
N LEU A 37 6.45 -2.18 -2.90
CA LEU A 37 7.72 -2.52 -2.26
C LEU A 37 8.76 -2.97 -3.29
N PRO A 38 10.03 -2.60 -3.09
CA PRO A 38 11.09 -2.97 -4.00
C PRO A 38 11.23 -4.50 -4.05
N GLY A 39 11.33 -5.01 -5.26
CA GLY A 39 11.67 -6.40 -5.51
C GLY A 39 13.15 -6.69 -5.19
N GLY A 40 13.51 -7.96 -4.97
CA GLY A 40 14.90 -8.38 -4.76
C GLY A 40 15.08 -9.36 -3.61
N GLN A 41 16.04 -10.28 -3.74
CA GLN A 41 16.42 -11.22 -2.66
C GLN A 41 16.90 -10.53 -1.38
N GLN A 42 17.21 -9.23 -1.41
CA GLN A 42 17.62 -8.46 -0.22
C GLN A 42 16.47 -7.63 0.38
N SER A 43 15.34 -7.50 -0.31
CA SER A 43 14.24 -6.60 0.06
C SER A 43 13.22 -7.24 1.01
N TRP A 44 13.31 -8.55 1.26
CA TRP A 44 12.37 -9.28 2.13
C TRP A 44 12.32 -8.77 3.56
N ARG A 45 13.37 -8.11 4.05
CA ARG A 45 13.39 -7.52 5.40
C ARG A 45 12.36 -6.41 5.48
N THR A 46 12.37 -5.51 4.50
CA THR A 46 11.44 -4.39 4.40
C THR A 46 10.00 -4.87 4.27
N TRP A 47 9.75 -5.97 3.55
CA TRP A 47 8.38 -6.47 3.37
C TRP A 47 7.69 -6.88 4.66
N LYS A 48 8.45 -7.46 5.60
CA LYS A 48 7.91 -7.91 6.90
C LYS A 48 7.30 -6.77 7.70
N ASP A 49 7.86 -5.56 7.58
CA ASP A 49 7.41 -4.36 8.28
C ASP A 49 6.02 -3.87 7.80
N HIS A 50 5.52 -4.43 6.70
CA HIS A 50 4.22 -4.10 6.12
C HIS A 50 3.21 -5.26 6.17
N TYR A 51 3.63 -6.49 6.46
CA TYR A 51 2.72 -7.64 6.49
C TYR A 51 1.60 -7.48 7.52
N GLY A 52 1.91 -6.93 8.70
CA GLY A 52 0.91 -6.69 9.75
C GLY A 52 -0.17 -5.71 9.32
N LEU A 53 0.18 -4.70 8.52
CA LEU A 53 -0.70 -3.61 8.09
C LEU A 53 -1.55 -3.95 6.86
N ALA A 54 -1.19 -5.01 6.13
CA ALA A 54 -1.88 -5.38 4.91
C ALA A 54 -3.26 -5.99 5.19
N HIS A 55 -4.27 -5.60 4.42
CA HIS A 55 -5.56 -6.32 4.37
C HIS A 55 -5.55 -7.42 3.31
N GLY A 56 -4.72 -7.28 2.28
CA GLY A 56 -4.52 -8.25 1.20
C GLY A 56 -3.23 -7.97 0.45
N ILE A 57 -2.80 -8.96 -0.33
CA ILE A 57 -1.51 -8.96 -1.04
C ILE A 57 -1.75 -9.02 -2.54
N ILE A 58 -1.03 -8.20 -3.32
CA ILE A 58 -0.88 -8.40 -4.76
C ILE A 58 0.56 -8.84 -5.03
N PHE A 59 0.73 -9.98 -5.69
CA PHE A 59 2.01 -10.54 -6.07
C PHE A 59 2.11 -10.57 -7.60
N VAL A 60 3.09 -9.86 -8.16
CA VAL A 60 3.26 -9.77 -9.62
C VAL A 60 4.47 -10.58 -10.05
N LEU A 61 4.33 -11.44 -11.06
CA LEU A 61 5.45 -12.18 -11.64
C LEU A 61 5.54 -11.98 -13.15
N ASP A 62 6.73 -12.19 -13.73
CA ASP A 62 6.92 -12.24 -15.18
C ASP A 62 6.65 -13.67 -15.66
N SER A 63 5.49 -13.88 -16.28
CA SER A 63 5.06 -15.20 -16.77
C SER A 63 5.87 -15.70 -17.96
N SER A 64 6.67 -14.84 -18.60
CA SER A 64 7.55 -15.22 -19.72
C SER A 64 8.94 -15.67 -19.30
N ASP A 65 9.30 -15.49 -18.02
CA ASP A 65 10.63 -15.81 -17.49
C ASP A 65 10.59 -17.11 -16.68
N VAL A 66 10.44 -18.23 -17.38
CA VAL A 66 10.31 -19.57 -16.78
C VAL A 66 11.52 -19.91 -15.90
N ALA A 67 12.71 -19.44 -16.27
CA ALA A 67 13.95 -19.67 -15.51
C ALA A 67 13.90 -19.08 -14.10
N LYS A 68 13.09 -18.04 -13.86
CA LYS A 68 12.90 -17.41 -12.55
C LYS A 68 11.69 -17.92 -11.78
N MET A 69 10.95 -18.89 -12.31
CA MET A 69 9.74 -19.35 -11.65
C MET A 69 10.03 -20.08 -10.33
N ASP A 70 11.15 -20.81 -10.24
CA ASP A 70 11.60 -21.44 -8.99
C ASP A 70 11.95 -20.37 -7.92
N GLU A 71 12.58 -19.27 -8.34
CA GLU A 71 12.83 -18.14 -7.45
C GLU A 71 11.52 -17.51 -6.98
N ALA A 72 10.59 -17.26 -7.90
CA ALA A 72 9.27 -16.72 -7.59
C ALA A 72 8.50 -17.61 -6.59
N LYS A 73 8.56 -18.93 -6.77
CA LYS A 73 7.99 -19.92 -5.84
C LYS A 73 8.57 -19.81 -4.44
N LYS A 74 9.91 -19.78 -4.32
CA LYS A 74 10.59 -19.62 -3.03
C LYS A 74 10.21 -18.33 -2.34
N THR A 75 10.13 -17.23 -3.10
CA THR A 75 9.72 -15.93 -2.58
C THR A 75 8.26 -15.95 -2.11
N LEU A 76 7.34 -16.49 -2.91
CA LEU A 76 5.93 -16.57 -2.56
C LEU A 76 5.69 -17.47 -1.35
N SER A 77 6.34 -18.63 -1.29
CA SER A 77 6.29 -19.54 -0.14
C SER A 77 6.75 -18.84 1.15
N ARG A 78 7.82 -18.05 1.09
CA ARG A 78 8.31 -17.28 2.24
C ARG A 78 7.34 -16.18 2.69
N VAL A 79 6.66 -15.53 1.74
CA VAL A 79 5.61 -14.53 2.02
C VAL A 79 4.43 -15.20 2.71
N LEU A 80 3.87 -16.24 2.09
CA LEU A 80 2.66 -16.93 2.56
C LEU A 80 2.88 -17.71 3.86
N GLY A 81 4.10 -18.19 4.09
CA GLY A 81 4.50 -18.83 5.36
C GLY A 81 4.63 -17.87 6.54
N HIS A 82 4.50 -16.54 6.33
CA HIS A 82 4.58 -15.58 7.42
C HIS A 82 3.25 -15.52 8.21
N PRO A 83 3.26 -15.59 9.55
CA PRO A 83 2.03 -15.58 10.36
C PRO A 83 1.12 -14.37 10.10
N LYS A 84 1.73 -13.18 9.98
CA LYS A 84 1.04 -11.92 9.66
C LYS A 84 0.40 -11.88 8.26
N VAL A 85 0.72 -12.83 7.37
CA VAL A 85 0.15 -12.93 6.02
C VAL A 85 -0.95 -14.00 5.95
N SER A 86 -0.87 -15.05 6.76
CA SER A 86 -1.84 -16.15 6.76
C SER A 86 -3.28 -15.64 6.79
N GLY A 87 -4.18 -16.21 5.98
CA GLY A 87 -5.59 -15.82 5.92
C GLY A 87 -5.89 -14.52 5.18
N LYS A 88 -4.88 -13.74 4.77
CA LYS A 88 -5.08 -12.54 3.95
C LYS A 88 -5.21 -12.95 2.48
N PRO A 89 -6.17 -12.40 1.71
CA PRO A 89 -6.34 -12.75 0.31
C PRO A 89 -5.14 -12.34 -0.54
N LEU A 90 -4.83 -13.16 -1.54
CA LEU A 90 -3.73 -13.00 -2.49
C LEU A 90 -4.26 -12.86 -3.92
N LEU A 91 -3.95 -11.74 -4.58
CA LEU A 91 -4.08 -11.60 -6.02
C LEU A 91 -2.73 -11.83 -6.68
N LEU A 92 -2.61 -12.86 -7.51
CA LEU A 92 -1.43 -13.13 -8.31
C LEU A 92 -1.62 -12.59 -9.73
N LEU A 93 -0.73 -11.70 -10.15
CA LEU A 93 -0.73 -11.15 -11.51
C LEU A 93 0.35 -11.84 -12.35
N ALA A 94 -0.08 -12.67 -13.31
CA ALA A 94 0.80 -13.30 -14.28
C ALA A 94 1.06 -12.30 -15.42
N ASN A 95 2.10 -11.47 -15.25
CA ASN A 95 2.40 -10.34 -16.14
C ASN A 95 3.19 -10.79 -17.38
N LYS A 96 3.23 -9.94 -18.43
CA LYS A 96 3.93 -10.15 -19.71
C LYS A 96 3.27 -11.13 -20.67
N GLN A 97 1.94 -11.21 -20.64
CA GLN A 97 1.13 -12.04 -21.54
C GLN A 97 1.18 -11.59 -23.01
N ASP A 98 1.85 -10.47 -23.30
CA ASP A 98 2.12 -9.96 -24.64
C ASP A 98 3.26 -10.72 -25.35
N LYS A 99 4.00 -11.56 -24.62
CA LYS A 99 5.09 -12.38 -25.16
C LYS A 99 4.59 -13.80 -25.49
N GLY A 100 5.07 -14.35 -26.60
CA GLY A 100 4.69 -15.70 -27.06
C GLY A 100 5.05 -16.83 -26.09
N GLU A 101 6.16 -16.68 -25.34
CA GLU A 101 6.64 -17.66 -24.36
C GLU A 101 6.02 -17.46 -22.95
N SER A 102 4.92 -16.71 -22.85
CA SER A 102 4.28 -16.45 -21.55
C SER A 102 3.45 -17.65 -21.09
N LEU A 103 3.64 -18.04 -19.83
CA LEU A 103 2.90 -19.12 -19.21
C LEU A 103 1.43 -18.72 -19.01
N LEU A 104 0.53 -19.66 -19.28
CA LEU A 104 -0.88 -19.57 -18.95
C LEU A 104 -1.09 -19.64 -17.43
N PRO A 105 -2.21 -19.13 -16.91
CA PRO A 105 -2.50 -19.20 -15.47
C PRO A 105 -2.43 -20.60 -14.87
N SER A 106 -2.86 -21.64 -15.61
CA SER A 106 -2.77 -23.04 -15.16
C SER A 106 -1.32 -23.50 -15.00
N GLU A 107 -0.44 -23.14 -15.94
CA GLU A 107 0.98 -23.50 -15.88
C GLU A 107 1.68 -22.77 -14.73
N VAL A 108 1.32 -21.51 -14.49
CA VAL A 108 1.83 -20.75 -13.33
C VAL A 108 1.40 -21.41 -12.01
N ILE A 109 0.15 -21.89 -11.91
CA ILE A 109 -0.34 -22.62 -10.72
C ILE A 109 0.53 -23.85 -10.46
N GLU A 110 0.81 -24.64 -11.51
CA GLU A 110 1.64 -25.84 -11.41
C GLU A 110 3.09 -25.53 -11.02
N CYS A 111 3.74 -24.59 -11.72
CA CYS A 111 5.14 -24.24 -11.46
C CYS A 111 5.35 -23.72 -10.03
N LEU A 112 4.40 -22.93 -9.51
CA LEU A 112 4.46 -22.41 -8.14
C LEU A 112 4.00 -23.41 -7.09
N SER A 113 3.38 -24.52 -7.47
CA SER A 113 2.59 -25.38 -6.57
C SER A 113 1.61 -24.55 -5.74
N LEU A 114 0.90 -23.64 -6.43
CA LEU A 114 0.17 -22.55 -5.79
C LEU A 114 -0.92 -23.07 -4.83
N GLU A 115 -1.64 -24.12 -5.21
CA GLU A 115 -2.69 -24.74 -4.39
C GLU A 115 -2.18 -25.14 -3.01
N GLN A 116 -1.00 -25.77 -2.94
CA GLN A 116 -0.39 -26.16 -1.67
C GLN A 116 -0.10 -24.92 -0.80
N LEU A 117 0.55 -23.91 -1.37
CA LEU A 117 0.95 -22.71 -0.63
C LEU A 117 -0.25 -21.92 -0.09
N VAL A 118 -1.31 -21.79 -0.88
CA VAL A 118 -2.50 -21.02 -0.49
C VAL A 118 -3.34 -21.78 0.55
N ASN A 119 -3.39 -23.11 0.46
CA ASN A 119 -4.05 -23.95 1.47
C ASN A 119 -3.32 -23.91 2.81
N GLU A 120 -1.99 -24.04 2.81
CA GLU A 120 -1.16 -23.96 4.03
C GLU A 120 -1.30 -22.59 4.72
N SER A 121 -1.29 -21.51 3.92
CA SER A 121 -1.46 -20.15 4.45
C SER A 121 -2.91 -19.76 4.73
N LYS A 122 -3.89 -20.58 4.33
CA LYS A 122 -5.34 -20.32 4.40
C LYS A 122 -5.76 -19.06 3.65
N SER A 123 -4.98 -18.66 2.64
CA SER A 123 -5.20 -17.43 1.88
C SER A 123 -6.07 -17.72 0.66
N LEU A 124 -7.22 -17.05 0.55
CA LEU A 124 -7.98 -17.06 -0.71
C LEU A 124 -7.11 -16.47 -1.82
N CYS A 125 -7.03 -17.15 -2.96
CA CYS A 125 -6.17 -16.73 -4.06
C CYS A 125 -6.94 -16.61 -5.37
N ARG A 126 -6.57 -15.61 -6.16
CA ARG A 126 -7.00 -15.46 -7.56
C ARG A 126 -5.78 -15.13 -8.40
N ILE A 127 -5.70 -15.74 -9.58
CA ILE A 127 -4.70 -15.43 -10.60
C ILE A 127 -5.35 -14.67 -11.76
N GLU A 128 -4.68 -13.64 -12.26
CA GLU A 128 -5.11 -12.89 -13.43
C GLU A 128 -3.96 -12.76 -14.44
N PRO A 129 -4.15 -13.15 -15.71
CA PRO A 129 -3.19 -12.89 -16.78
C PRO A 129 -3.19 -11.39 -17.10
N CYS A 130 -2.02 -10.77 -17.23
CA CYS A 130 -1.95 -9.34 -17.57
C CYS A 130 -0.71 -8.94 -18.38
N SER A 131 -0.79 -7.75 -18.98
CA SER A 131 0.32 -7.10 -19.67
C SER A 131 0.42 -5.64 -19.26
N ALA A 132 1.21 -5.37 -18.22
CA ALA A 132 1.53 -4.03 -17.80
C ALA A 132 2.60 -3.43 -18.73
N THR A 133 2.17 -2.87 -19.86
CA THR A 133 3.03 -2.10 -20.77
C THR A 133 2.52 -0.66 -20.91
N LYS A 134 3.42 0.31 -21.06
CA LYS A 134 3.08 1.73 -21.21
C LYS A 134 2.40 2.06 -22.55
N ARG A 135 2.36 1.12 -23.50
CA ARG A 135 2.01 1.36 -24.90
C ARG A 135 0.63 0.82 -25.31
N LEU A 136 -0.11 0.19 -24.40
CA LEU A 136 -1.39 -0.44 -24.75
C LEU A 136 -2.59 0.46 -24.41
N PRO A 137 -3.66 0.44 -25.24
CA PRO A 137 -4.91 1.12 -24.93
C PRO A 137 -5.50 0.61 -23.60
N LYS A 138 -6.13 1.51 -22.82
CA LYS A 138 -6.74 1.24 -21.50
C LYS A 138 -7.62 -0.03 -21.41
N ILE A 139 -8.11 -0.54 -22.54
CA ILE A 139 -8.94 -1.74 -22.66
C ILE A 139 -8.21 -3.03 -22.22
N GLN A 140 -6.88 -3.11 -22.37
CA GLN A 140 -6.12 -4.33 -22.05
C GLN A 140 -5.75 -4.50 -20.57
N CYS A 141 -6.11 -3.55 -19.71
CA CYS A 141 -5.92 -3.67 -18.26
C CYS A 141 -7.14 -4.27 -17.53
N TRP A 142 -8.14 -4.79 -18.27
CA TRP A 142 -9.38 -5.29 -17.67
C TRP A 142 -9.15 -6.38 -16.63
N SER A 143 -8.25 -7.34 -16.89
CA SER A 143 -7.94 -8.41 -15.94
C SER A 143 -7.34 -7.89 -14.62
N ILE A 144 -6.47 -6.89 -14.68
CA ILE A 144 -5.93 -6.22 -13.48
C ILE A 144 -7.07 -5.58 -12.69
N VAL A 145 -7.97 -4.87 -13.36
CA VAL A 145 -9.13 -4.24 -12.73
C VAL A 145 -10.03 -5.30 -12.10
N GLN A 146 -10.37 -6.38 -12.81
CA GLN A 146 -11.16 -7.49 -12.28
C GLN A 146 -10.50 -8.14 -11.06
N GLY A 147 -9.20 -8.38 -11.11
CA GLY A 147 -8.42 -8.89 -9.98
C GLY A 147 -8.51 -7.98 -8.76
N ILE A 148 -8.37 -6.67 -8.95
CA ILE A 148 -8.50 -5.68 -7.86
C ILE A 148 -9.93 -5.66 -7.30
N HIS A 149 -10.98 -5.69 -8.14
CA HIS A 149 -12.35 -5.77 -7.65
C HIS A 149 -12.61 -7.03 -6.84
N TRP A 150 -12.11 -8.19 -7.30
CA TRP A 150 -12.20 -9.44 -6.56
C TRP A 150 -11.50 -9.32 -5.19
N LEU A 151 -10.29 -8.76 -5.17
CA LEU A 151 -9.50 -8.61 -3.95
C LEU A 151 -10.21 -7.70 -2.95
N LEU A 152 -10.71 -6.54 -3.40
CA LEU A 152 -11.46 -5.61 -2.55
C LEU A 152 -12.76 -6.19 -2.02
N ARG A 153 -13.51 -6.94 -2.84
CA ARG A 153 -14.73 -7.64 -2.39
C ARG A 153 -14.40 -8.70 -1.33
N THR A 154 -13.33 -9.46 -1.55
CA THR A 154 -12.88 -10.50 -0.61
C THR A 154 -12.44 -9.90 0.73
N ILE A 155 -11.73 -8.76 0.69
CA ILE A 155 -11.37 -8.00 1.88
C ILE A 155 -12.63 -7.47 2.57
N ALA A 156 -13.57 -6.89 1.83
CA ALA A 156 -14.80 -6.30 2.38
C ALA A 156 -15.65 -7.33 3.14
N VAL A 157 -15.77 -8.55 2.61
CA VAL A 157 -16.50 -9.65 3.27
C VAL A 157 -15.84 -10.04 4.60
N ASN A 158 -14.51 -10.03 4.66
CA ASN A 158 -13.74 -10.44 5.83
C ASN A 158 -13.19 -9.26 6.66
N TYR A 159 -13.69 -8.04 6.41
CA TYR A 159 -13.05 -6.81 6.88
C TYR A 159 -12.91 -6.77 8.39
N GLY A 160 -13.97 -7.09 9.14
CA GLY A 160 -13.93 -7.10 10.60
C GLY A 160 -12.87 -8.04 11.18
N THR A 161 -12.75 -9.26 10.64
CA THR A 161 -11.73 -10.24 11.06
C THR A 161 -10.32 -9.78 10.68
N LEU A 162 -10.14 -9.20 9.50
CA LEU A 162 -8.86 -8.68 9.06
C LEU A 162 -8.40 -7.49 9.92
N CYS A 163 -9.30 -6.55 10.22
CA CYS A 163 -8.99 -5.38 11.06
C CYS A 163 -8.61 -5.79 12.48
N GLY A 164 -9.34 -6.74 13.10
CA GLY A 164 -8.99 -7.25 14.42
C GLY A 164 -7.56 -7.81 14.46
N ARG A 165 -7.19 -8.59 13.44
CA ARG A 165 -5.83 -9.14 13.33
C ARG A 165 -4.77 -8.07 13.08
N ILE A 166 -5.06 -7.09 12.23
CA ILE A 166 -4.12 -5.98 11.95
C ILE A 166 -3.86 -5.19 13.24
N GLN A 167 -4.89 -4.97 14.06
CA GLN A 167 -4.79 -4.31 15.35
C GLN A 167 -3.96 -5.10 16.37
N GLU A 168 -4.08 -6.43 16.38
CA GLU A 168 -3.22 -7.30 17.20
C GLU A 168 -1.76 -7.33 16.71
N ASP A 169 -1.54 -7.26 15.41
CA ASP A 169 -0.21 -7.39 14.78
C ASP A 169 0.65 -6.11 14.86
N ASP A 170 0.06 -4.94 15.13
CA ASP A 170 0.79 -3.65 15.19
C ASP A 170 0.20 -2.64 16.22
N PRO A 171 0.20 -2.98 17.53
CA PRO A 171 -0.32 -2.08 18.57
C PRO A 171 0.54 -0.82 18.75
N GLU A 172 1.84 -0.90 18.48
CA GLU A 172 2.81 0.19 18.73
C GLU A 172 2.71 1.33 17.70
N ARG A 173 2.47 1.03 16.41
CA ARG A 173 2.21 2.11 15.43
C ARG A 173 0.82 2.71 15.59
N GLN A 174 -0.19 1.95 16.03
CA GLN A 174 -1.51 2.51 16.35
C GLN A 174 -1.41 3.48 17.53
N ALA A 175 -0.71 3.08 18.60
CA ALA A 175 -0.44 3.97 19.74
C ALA A 175 0.33 5.22 19.30
N SER A 176 1.33 5.08 18.42
CA SER A 176 2.11 6.21 17.90
C SER A 176 1.28 7.12 16.98
N ALA A 177 0.43 6.57 16.11
CA ALA A 177 -0.45 7.34 15.23
C ALA A 177 -1.55 8.05 16.00
N GLU A 178 -2.10 7.43 17.05
CA GLU A 178 -3.06 8.05 17.95
C GLU A 178 -2.43 9.15 18.79
N GLN A 179 -1.21 8.94 19.30
CA GLN A 179 -0.42 9.96 19.98
C GLN A 179 -0.15 11.18 19.08
N GLU A 180 0.29 10.95 17.82
CA GLU A 180 0.49 12.03 16.85
C GLU A 180 -0.82 12.77 16.51
N ARG A 181 -1.94 12.03 16.39
CA ARG A 181 -3.25 12.62 16.13
C ARG A 181 -3.72 13.49 17.30
N MET A 182 -3.49 13.03 18.53
CA MET A 182 -3.75 13.78 19.76
C MET A 182 -2.88 15.04 19.84
N GLU A 183 -1.59 14.95 19.52
CA GLU A 183 -0.69 16.11 19.49
C GLU A 183 -1.09 17.13 18.42
N LYS A 184 -1.43 16.68 17.21
CA LYS A 184 -1.94 17.57 16.14
C LYS A 184 -3.25 18.24 16.55
N ALA A 185 -4.17 17.52 17.20
CA ALA A 185 -5.41 18.08 17.71
C ALA A 185 -5.19 19.09 18.84
N GLN A 186 -4.23 18.86 19.73
CA GLN A 186 -3.83 19.81 20.77
C GLN A 186 -3.22 21.09 20.16
N ARG A 187 -2.31 20.94 19.19
CA ARG A 187 -1.71 22.09 18.47
C ARG A 187 -2.73 22.91 17.68
N ALA A 188 -3.76 22.27 17.10
CA ALA A 188 -4.85 22.97 16.43
C ALA A 188 -5.73 23.77 17.40
N ARG A 189 -5.87 23.32 18.65
CA ARG A 189 -6.62 24.03 19.71
C ARG A 189 -5.82 25.20 20.30
N SER A 190 -4.50 25.19 20.23
CA SER A 190 -3.62 26.24 20.76
C SER A 190 -3.16 27.28 19.72
N GLY A 191 -3.95 27.52 18.66
CA GLY A 191 -3.67 28.55 17.64
C GLY A 191 -3.35 29.94 18.23
N PRO A 192 -2.57 30.77 17.51
CA PRO A 192 -1.74 31.81 18.10
C PRO A 192 -2.57 32.93 18.74
N GLN A 193 -2.32 33.15 20.03
CA GLN A 193 -2.75 34.34 20.73
C GLN A 193 -1.90 35.52 20.24
N GLY A 194 -2.27 36.07 19.09
CA GLY A 194 -1.62 37.24 18.50
C GLY A 194 -1.84 38.47 19.38
N ASP A 195 -0.75 38.94 19.99
CA ASP A 195 -0.61 40.19 20.72
C ASP A 195 -1.29 41.37 20.02
N ARG A 196 -2.39 41.88 20.60
CA ARG A 196 -2.85 43.25 20.33
C ARG A 196 -2.02 44.22 21.16
N GLN A 197 -0.77 44.48 20.77
CA GLN A 197 -0.02 45.62 21.30
C GLN A 197 -0.50 46.92 20.64
N LYS A 198 -1.09 47.79 21.48
CA LYS A 198 -1.35 49.21 21.19
C LYS A 198 -0.04 49.88 20.77
N LYS A 199 0.01 50.44 19.55
CA LYS A 199 1.06 51.39 19.15
C LYS A 199 0.89 52.71 19.87
N GLU A 200 1.67 52.94 20.93
CA GLU A 200 1.95 54.27 21.45
C GLU A 200 3.01 54.94 20.55
N LYS A 201 2.74 56.19 20.12
CA LYS A 201 3.67 57.02 19.35
C LYS A 201 4.59 57.79 20.31
N PRO A 202 5.92 57.82 20.12
CA PRO A 202 6.77 58.75 20.85
C PRO A 202 6.75 60.16 20.24
N GLN A 203 6.90 61.13 21.14
CA GLN A 203 6.69 62.58 21.01
C GLN A 203 7.73 63.29 20.12
N SER A 204 7.31 64.38 19.47
CA SER A 204 8.18 65.39 18.85
C SER A 204 7.69 66.81 19.22
N CYS A 205 8.40 67.37 20.20
CA CYS A 205 8.87 68.74 20.48
C CYS A 205 8.08 70.03 20.13
N PRO A 206 8.36 71.14 20.87
CA PRO A 206 7.40 72.21 21.15
C PRO A 206 7.37 73.37 20.14
N ARG A 207 6.22 74.07 20.16
CA ARG A 207 5.86 75.33 19.48
C ARG A 207 6.85 76.47 19.74
N ILE A 208 7.09 77.30 18.71
CA ILE A 208 7.33 78.74 18.90
C ILE A 208 6.50 79.54 17.88
N PHE A 209 5.82 80.56 18.40
CA PHE A 209 5.07 81.61 17.71
C PHE A 209 6.00 82.54 16.90
N LEU A 210 5.54 82.99 15.73
CA LEU A 210 6.08 84.17 15.05
C LEU A 210 5.44 85.44 15.64
N HIS A 211 6.25 86.40 16.05
CA HIS A 211 5.85 87.79 16.19
C HIS A 211 6.78 88.66 15.34
N ARG A 212 6.19 89.32 14.33
CA ARG A 212 6.71 90.38 13.45
C ARG A 212 8.05 90.18 12.75
#